data_AF-A0A947SXW3-F1
#
_entry.id   AF-A0A947SXW3-F1
#
_cell.length_a   1.000
_cell.length_b   1.000
_cell.length_c   1.000
_cell.angle_alpha   90.00
_cell.angle_beta   90.00
_cell.angle_gamma   90.00
#
_symmetry.space_group_name_H-M   'P 1'
#
loop_
_entity.id
_entity.type
_entity.pdbx_description
1 polymer ?
#
loop_
_entity_poly.entity_id
_entity_poly.type
_entity_poly.pdbx_seq_one_letter_code
_entity_poly.pdbx_strand_id
1 'polypeptide(L)'
;INDPASNLIPAGVILNRDLSTIHPVDLHAENEIEEYVSHSWYDYSVGKEKGLHPYKGETALHYTGPKPPYENLDTDKDYSWLKSPRWKGKAMEVGPLARVLMLYASGHEQTKELVGMTLKKLDVPVTALYSTLGRTAARTLETKILADAMQGWYDQLIANIKAGDVRTFNETKWDPSTWPATTKGAGFMEAPRGALAHWIVIKDGKIDNYQAVVPSTWNAGPRDANGQEGPYEAALRGHKLHDPKQPIEILRTIHSFDPCIACAVHVTDPDGEELVKVKIK
;
A
#
# COMPACT_ATOMS: atom_id res chain seq x y z
N ILE A 1 5.69 12.29 20.23
CA ILE A 1 5.02 11.60 19.10
C ILE A 1 4.09 12.63 18.51
N ASN A 2 4.30 13.02 17.26
CA ASN A 2 3.53 14.09 16.62
C ASN A 2 2.07 13.65 16.46
N ASP A 3 1.15 14.58 16.70
CA ASP A 3 -0.27 14.41 16.44
C ASP A 3 -0.47 14.04 14.95
N PRO A 4 -1.11 12.90 14.61
CA PRO A 4 -1.41 12.54 13.22
C PRO A 4 -2.15 13.64 12.44
N ALA A 5 -2.86 14.54 13.12
CA ALA A 5 -3.48 15.72 12.51
C ALA A 5 -2.48 16.72 11.91
N SER A 6 -1.20 16.63 12.26
CA SER A 6 -0.13 17.49 11.73
C SER A 6 0.57 16.93 10.48
N ASN A 7 0.21 15.73 10.04
CA ASN A 7 0.81 15.13 8.84
C ASN A 7 0.42 15.93 7.59
N LEU A 8 1.38 16.13 6.67
CA LEU A 8 1.11 16.78 5.38
C LEU A 8 -0.02 16.07 4.61
N ILE A 9 -0.01 14.73 4.64
CA ILE A 9 -1.01 13.90 3.99
C ILE A 9 -1.86 13.28 5.10
N PRO A 10 -3.17 13.61 5.18
CA PRO A 10 -4.02 13.11 6.24
C PRO A 10 -4.29 11.61 6.04
N ALA A 11 -4.38 10.87 7.16
CA ALA A 11 -4.78 9.47 7.14
C ALA A 11 -6.30 9.36 7.00
N GLY A 12 -6.76 8.43 6.17
CA GLY A 12 -8.19 8.17 6.05
C GLY A 12 -8.55 7.23 4.90
N VAL A 13 -9.83 6.95 4.80
CA VAL A 13 -10.43 6.08 3.79
C VAL A 13 -11.55 6.83 3.09
N ILE A 14 -11.52 6.82 1.75
CA ILE A 14 -12.60 7.31 0.89
C ILE A 14 -13.37 6.09 0.36
N LEU A 15 -14.69 6.09 0.51
CA LEU A 15 -15.56 5.04 0.00
C LEU A 15 -16.43 5.55 -1.14
N ASN A 16 -16.76 4.66 -2.08
CA ASN A 16 -17.74 4.93 -3.15
C ASN A 16 -17.45 6.21 -3.98
N ARG A 17 -16.18 6.63 -4.04
CA ARG A 17 -15.75 7.88 -4.67
C ARG A 17 -16.39 9.15 -4.05
N ASP A 18 -16.90 9.06 -2.83
CA ASP A 18 -17.45 10.20 -2.08
C ASP A 18 -16.31 11.00 -1.44
N LEU A 19 -16.00 12.16 -2.01
CA LEU A 19 -14.98 13.09 -1.48
C LEU A 19 -15.50 13.99 -0.36
N SER A 20 -16.79 13.93 -0.01
CA SER A 20 -17.36 14.70 1.10
C SER A 20 -17.16 14.02 2.46
N THR A 21 -16.83 12.72 2.46
CA THR A 21 -16.69 11.91 3.67
C THR A 21 -15.31 11.23 3.70
N ILE A 22 -14.52 11.53 4.72
CA ILE A 22 -13.26 10.82 5.02
C ILE A 22 -13.49 9.96 6.26
N HIS A 23 -13.36 8.65 6.11
CA HIS A 23 -13.47 7.71 7.22
C HIS A 23 -12.12 7.56 7.93
N PRO A 24 -12.08 7.51 9.27
CA PRO A 24 -10.85 7.24 10.00
C PRO A 24 -10.38 5.80 9.77
N VAL A 25 -9.07 5.59 9.93
CA VAL A 25 -8.42 4.27 9.93
C VAL A 25 -7.75 4.03 11.27
N ASP A 26 -7.98 2.87 11.86
CA ASP A 26 -7.33 2.43 13.09
C ASP A 26 -6.47 1.18 12.81
N LEU A 27 -5.15 1.35 12.90
CA LEU A 27 -4.17 0.28 12.66
C LEU A 27 -4.15 -0.78 13.77
N HIS A 28 -4.84 -0.56 14.89
CA HIS A 28 -4.89 -1.46 16.03
C HIS A 28 -6.24 -2.18 16.19
N ALA A 29 -7.27 -1.71 15.49
CA ALA A 29 -8.58 -2.33 15.49
C ALA A 29 -8.56 -3.64 14.68
N GLU A 30 -8.81 -4.76 15.36
CA GLU A 30 -8.66 -6.10 14.78
C GLU A 30 -9.63 -6.40 13.61
N ASN A 31 -10.68 -5.58 13.44
CA ASN A 31 -11.69 -5.74 12.40
C ASN A 31 -11.61 -4.65 11.30
N GLU A 32 -10.52 -3.87 11.26
CA GLU A 32 -10.30 -2.90 10.20
C GLU A 32 -9.41 -3.46 9.10
N ILE A 33 -8.10 -3.62 9.35
CA ILE A 33 -7.15 -4.10 8.34
C ILE A 33 -6.95 -5.60 8.52
N GLU A 34 -7.39 -6.38 7.54
CA GLU A 34 -7.27 -7.84 7.53
C GLU A 34 -6.66 -8.32 6.21
N GLU A 35 -5.81 -9.34 6.26
CA GLU A 35 -5.30 -10.02 5.08
C GLU A 35 -5.93 -11.40 4.94
N TYR A 36 -6.48 -11.69 3.75
CA TYR A 36 -7.05 -12.99 3.39
C TYR A 36 -6.09 -13.78 2.51
N VAL A 37 -6.26 -15.11 2.48
CA VAL A 37 -5.43 -16.03 1.68
C VAL A 37 -6.25 -17.05 0.88
N SER A 38 -7.55 -16.83 0.71
CA SER A 38 -8.47 -17.78 0.04
C SER A 38 -8.12 -18.07 -1.43
N HIS A 39 -7.39 -17.19 -2.10
CA HIS A 39 -6.85 -17.41 -3.45
C HIS A 39 -5.33 -17.21 -3.51
N SER A 40 -4.66 -17.42 -2.39
CA SER A 40 -3.23 -17.23 -2.24
C SER A 40 -2.55 -18.54 -1.80
N TRP A 41 -1.30 -18.75 -2.20
CA TRP A 41 -0.52 -19.95 -1.86
C TRP A 41 0.01 -19.93 -0.42
N TYR A 42 -0.90 -19.74 0.54
CA TYR A 42 -0.66 -19.81 1.97
C TYR A 42 -1.74 -20.62 2.66
N ASP A 43 -1.42 -21.12 3.85
CA ASP A 43 -2.41 -21.66 4.78
C ASP A 43 -2.47 -20.78 6.04
N TYR A 44 -3.68 -20.67 6.59
CA TYR A 44 -3.92 -20.12 7.92
C TYR A 44 -4.42 -21.23 8.83
N SER A 45 -3.91 -21.28 10.06
CA SER A 45 -4.33 -22.23 11.09
C SER A 45 -5.83 -22.15 11.42
N VAL A 46 -6.42 -20.97 11.22
CA VAL A 46 -7.84 -20.68 11.45
C VAL A 46 -8.76 -20.94 10.24
N GLY A 47 -8.18 -21.40 9.12
CA GLY A 47 -8.84 -21.62 7.83
C GLY A 47 -8.67 -20.45 6.84
N LYS A 48 -8.53 -20.78 5.55
CA LYS A 48 -8.19 -19.81 4.47
C LYS A 48 -9.27 -18.74 4.20
N GLU A 49 -10.52 -19.01 4.57
CA GLU A 49 -11.64 -18.09 4.36
C GLU A 49 -11.70 -16.94 5.37
N LYS A 50 -10.88 -16.98 6.43
CA LYS A 50 -10.84 -15.94 7.46
C LYS A 50 -9.75 -14.92 7.17
N GLY A 51 -10.09 -13.65 7.36
CA GLY A 51 -9.12 -12.57 7.43
C GLY A 51 -8.36 -12.63 8.76
N LEU A 52 -7.08 -12.26 8.72
CA LEU A 52 -6.28 -12.05 9.93
C LEU A 52 -5.80 -10.61 9.96
N HIS A 53 -6.03 -9.94 11.09
CA HIS A 53 -5.35 -8.68 11.38
C HIS A 53 -3.83 -8.94 11.51
N PRO A 54 -2.94 -8.08 10.99
CA PRO A 54 -1.50 -8.34 10.94
C PRO A 54 -0.83 -8.68 12.27
N TYR A 55 -1.32 -8.20 13.42
CA TYR A 55 -0.81 -8.66 14.74
C TYR A 55 -0.91 -10.17 14.95
N LYS A 56 -1.93 -10.80 14.36
CA LYS A 56 -2.20 -12.24 14.41
C LYS A 56 -1.95 -12.89 13.03
N GLY A 57 -1.37 -12.15 12.08
CA GLY A 57 -1.17 -12.63 10.73
C GLY A 57 -0.19 -13.79 10.70
N GLU A 58 -0.46 -14.73 9.80
CA GLU A 58 0.37 -15.91 9.56
C GLU A 58 0.99 -15.85 8.17
N THR A 59 2.10 -16.57 7.96
CA THR A 59 2.79 -16.67 6.67
C THR A 59 3.34 -18.08 6.50
N ALA A 60 2.44 -19.07 6.45
CA ALA A 60 2.79 -20.46 6.16
C ALA A 60 2.64 -20.72 4.66
N LEU A 61 3.76 -20.92 3.95
CA LEU A 61 3.76 -21.13 2.49
C LEU A 61 3.08 -22.46 2.16
N HIS A 62 2.15 -22.45 1.20
CA HIS A 62 1.47 -23.65 0.73
C HIS A 62 1.15 -23.54 -0.77
N TYR A 63 2.11 -23.95 -1.60
CA TYR A 63 1.94 -23.94 -3.05
C TYR A 63 1.08 -25.12 -3.52
N THR A 64 -0.09 -24.80 -4.05
CA THR A 64 -1.08 -25.74 -4.61
C THR A 64 -1.27 -25.55 -6.12
N GLY A 65 -0.51 -24.64 -6.73
CA GLY A 65 -0.58 -24.32 -8.15
C GLY A 65 -0.01 -25.41 -9.07
N PRO A 66 -0.10 -25.21 -10.40
CA PRO A 66 0.40 -26.16 -11.39
C PRO A 66 1.93 -26.32 -11.30
N LYS A 67 2.42 -27.53 -11.62
CA LYS A 67 3.87 -27.77 -11.75
C LYS A 67 4.38 -27.16 -13.07
N PRO A 68 5.48 -26.40 -13.06
CA PRO A 68 6.10 -25.93 -14.30
C PRO A 68 6.59 -27.07 -15.20
N PRO A 69 6.55 -26.93 -16.54
CA PRO A 69 5.96 -25.81 -17.27
C PRO A 69 4.43 -25.90 -17.32
N TYR A 70 3.76 -24.75 -17.22
CA TYR A 70 2.32 -24.63 -17.41
C TYR A 70 2.03 -23.40 -18.27
N GLU A 71 0.88 -23.39 -18.95
CA GLU A 71 0.48 -22.26 -19.79
C GLU A 71 -0.45 -21.28 -19.06
N ASN A 72 -1.31 -21.78 -18.17
CA ASN A 72 -2.32 -20.99 -17.47
C ASN A 72 -2.39 -21.37 -15.98
N LEU A 73 -2.80 -20.40 -15.16
CA LEU A 73 -3.21 -20.62 -13.78
C LEU A 73 -4.70 -20.98 -13.73
N ASP A 74 -5.10 -21.73 -12.70
CA ASP A 74 -6.51 -21.97 -12.36
C ASP A 74 -6.97 -20.88 -11.38
N THR A 75 -7.64 -19.86 -11.90
CA THR A 75 -8.06 -18.68 -11.10
C THR A 75 -9.27 -18.94 -10.20
N ASP A 76 -9.90 -20.13 -10.30
CA ASP A 76 -10.94 -20.58 -9.37
C ASP A 76 -10.32 -21.22 -8.09
N LYS A 77 -8.99 -21.32 -8.04
CA LYS A 77 -8.20 -21.82 -6.89
C LYS A 77 -7.18 -20.77 -6.42
N ASP A 78 -6.18 -21.18 -5.66
CA ASP A 78 -5.04 -20.33 -5.33
C ASP A 78 -4.21 -20.00 -6.59
N TYR A 79 -4.00 -18.71 -6.85
CA TYR A 79 -3.30 -18.25 -8.06
C TYR A 79 -2.25 -17.16 -7.82
N SER A 80 -1.91 -16.85 -6.56
CA SER A 80 -0.96 -15.78 -6.26
C SER A 80 -0.14 -16.03 -4.98
N TRP A 81 1.08 -15.51 -4.96
CA TRP A 81 1.89 -15.37 -3.72
C TRP A 81 1.55 -14.09 -2.96
N LEU A 82 0.61 -13.27 -3.43
CA LEU A 82 0.13 -12.13 -2.66
C LEU A 82 -1.05 -12.56 -1.80
N LYS A 83 -1.04 -12.12 -0.54
CA LYS A 83 -2.26 -12.08 0.28
C LYS A 83 -3.24 -11.04 -0.29
N SER A 84 -4.45 -11.02 0.25
CA SER A 84 -5.53 -10.12 -0.15
C SER A 84 -5.94 -9.19 1.00
N PRO A 85 -5.28 -8.02 1.18
CA PRO A 85 -5.62 -7.06 2.22
C PRO A 85 -6.98 -6.40 1.94
N ARG A 86 -7.78 -6.19 2.98
CA ARG A 86 -9.07 -5.52 2.94
C ARG A 86 -9.20 -4.58 4.14
N TRP A 87 -9.90 -3.46 3.94
CA TRP A 87 -10.30 -2.57 5.04
C TRP A 87 -11.80 -2.74 5.31
N LYS A 88 -12.17 -3.24 6.50
CA LYS A 88 -13.55 -3.59 6.86
C LYS A 88 -14.23 -4.43 5.77
N GLY A 89 -13.52 -5.46 5.31
CA GLY A 89 -13.94 -6.36 4.23
C GLY A 89 -14.00 -5.75 2.82
N LYS A 90 -13.48 -4.53 2.59
CA LYS A 90 -13.51 -3.88 1.28
C LYS A 90 -12.12 -3.84 0.65
N ALA A 91 -12.04 -4.16 -0.64
CA ALA A 91 -10.84 -3.92 -1.44
C ALA A 91 -10.63 -2.41 -1.58
N MET A 92 -9.39 -1.97 -1.36
CA MET A 92 -9.00 -0.57 -1.37
C MET A 92 -7.86 -0.35 -2.37
N GLU A 93 -7.92 0.76 -3.11
CA GLU A 93 -6.78 1.25 -3.88
C GLU A 93 -5.94 2.19 -3.01
N VAL A 94 -4.62 1.98 -3.02
CA VAL A 94 -3.63 2.84 -2.34
C VAL A 94 -2.64 3.41 -3.35
N GLY A 95 -1.94 4.49 -2.98
CA GLY A 95 -0.92 5.12 -3.83
C GLY A 95 -1.22 6.57 -4.14
N PRO A 96 -0.55 7.13 -5.16
CA PRO A 96 -0.64 8.56 -5.46
C PRO A 96 -2.07 9.06 -5.70
N LEU A 97 -2.90 8.27 -6.38
CA LEU A 97 -4.30 8.65 -6.59
C LEU A 97 -5.05 8.79 -5.27
N ALA A 98 -4.90 7.84 -4.35
CA ALA A 98 -5.54 7.88 -3.05
C ALA A 98 -5.12 9.13 -2.25
N ARG A 99 -3.81 9.44 -2.21
CA ARG A 99 -3.29 10.61 -1.50
C ARG A 99 -3.74 11.94 -2.11
N VAL A 100 -3.72 12.07 -3.44
CA VAL A 100 -4.19 13.29 -4.11
C VAL A 100 -5.68 13.49 -3.86
N LEU A 101 -6.49 12.43 -3.89
CA LEU A 101 -7.92 12.52 -3.56
C LEU A 101 -8.14 12.87 -2.09
N MET A 102 -7.32 12.32 -1.18
CA MET A 102 -7.38 12.61 0.25
C MET A 102 -7.07 14.07 0.55
N LEU A 103 -5.99 14.61 -0.02
CA LEU A 103 -5.61 16.02 0.06
C LEU A 103 -6.68 16.93 -0.57
N TYR A 104 -7.26 16.52 -1.70
CA TYR A 104 -8.32 17.28 -2.35
C TYR A 104 -9.59 17.33 -1.47
N ALA A 105 -10.00 16.19 -0.92
CA ALA A 105 -11.16 16.06 -0.03
C ALA A 105 -10.99 16.82 1.28
N SER A 106 -9.77 16.85 1.84
CA SER A 106 -9.45 17.59 3.07
C SER A 106 -9.31 19.10 2.87
N GLY A 107 -9.44 19.60 1.63
CA GLY A 107 -9.36 21.03 1.35
C GLY A 107 -7.93 21.57 1.22
N HIS A 108 -6.92 20.74 0.98
CA HIS A 108 -5.56 21.21 0.78
C HIS A 108 -5.47 22.11 -0.46
N GLU A 109 -5.27 23.41 -0.24
CA GLU A 109 -5.41 24.45 -1.28
C GLU A 109 -4.48 24.21 -2.48
N GLN A 110 -3.20 23.93 -2.25
CA GLN A 110 -2.25 23.64 -3.34
C GLN A 110 -2.71 22.42 -4.18
N THR A 111 -3.24 21.38 -3.55
CA THR A 111 -3.76 20.22 -4.28
C THR A 111 -4.97 20.59 -5.11
N LYS A 112 -5.92 21.36 -4.56
CA LYS A 112 -7.10 21.82 -5.29
C LYS A 112 -6.74 22.68 -6.50
N GLU A 113 -5.76 23.57 -6.36
CA GLU A 113 -5.24 24.38 -7.48
C GLU A 113 -4.61 23.51 -8.57
N LEU A 114 -3.71 22.60 -8.19
CA LEU A 114 -3.00 21.72 -9.13
C LEU A 114 -3.96 20.77 -9.87
N VAL A 115 -4.91 20.18 -9.14
CA VAL A 115 -5.97 19.33 -9.71
C VAL A 115 -6.86 20.17 -10.62
N GLY A 116 -7.34 21.33 -10.16
CA GLY A 116 -8.20 22.22 -10.94
C GLY A 116 -7.55 22.70 -12.23
N MET A 117 -6.27 23.08 -12.18
CA MET A 117 -5.47 23.44 -13.36
C MET A 117 -5.38 22.28 -14.35
N THR A 118 -5.07 21.08 -13.86
CA THR A 118 -4.91 19.87 -14.69
C THR A 118 -6.22 19.51 -15.39
N LEU A 119 -7.32 19.46 -14.64
CA LEU A 119 -8.65 19.14 -15.16
C LEU A 119 -9.12 20.18 -16.19
N LYS A 120 -8.92 21.47 -15.90
CA LYS A 120 -9.25 22.56 -16.84
C LYS A 120 -8.40 22.50 -18.11
N LYS A 121 -7.11 22.20 -17.99
CA LYS A 121 -6.19 22.12 -19.14
C LYS A 121 -6.54 20.97 -20.08
N LEU A 122 -7.01 19.86 -19.52
CA LEU A 122 -7.41 18.66 -20.25
C LEU A 122 -8.89 18.67 -20.67
N ASP A 123 -9.66 19.67 -20.21
CA ASP A 123 -11.11 19.80 -20.44
C ASP A 123 -11.89 18.55 -19.99
N VAL A 124 -11.64 18.09 -18.76
CA VAL A 124 -12.27 16.89 -18.19
C VAL A 124 -12.84 17.15 -16.79
N PRO A 125 -13.91 16.44 -16.39
CA PRO A 125 -14.49 16.56 -15.05
C PRO A 125 -13.60 15.91 -13.98
N VAL A 126 -13.84 16.23 -12.70
CA VAL A 126 -13.15 15.62 -11.55
C VAL A 126 -13.23 14.09 -11.53
N THR A 127 -14.32 13.53 -12.08
CA THR A 127 -14.49 12.08 -12.20
C THR A 127 -13.45 11.41 -13.10
N ALA A 128 -12.76 12.15 -13.96
CA ALA A 128 -11.65 11.65 -14.77
C ALA A 128 -10.42 11.25 -13.94
N LEU A 129 -10.31 11.69 -12.68
CA LEU A 129 -9.26 11.25 -11.76
C LEU A 129 -9.34 9.74 -11.46
N TYR A 130 -10.55 9.16 -11.47
CA TYR A 130 -10.76 7.72 -11.24
C TYR A 130 -10.47 6.89 -12.49
N SER A 131 -9.25 6.99 -13.01
CA SER A 131 -8.81 6.34 -14.26
C SER A 131 -7.31 6.06 -14.27
N THR A 132 -6.84 5.25 -15.22
CA THR A 132 -5.42 5.04 -15.52
C THR A 132 -4.67 6.36 -15.75
N LEU A 133 -5.30 7.32 -16.46
CA LEU A 133 -4.71 8.64 -16.68
C LEU A 133 -4.67 9.46 -15.40
N GLY A 134 -5.76 9.46 -14.63
CA GLY A 134 -5.87 10.17 -13.37
C GLY A 134 -4.84 9.69 -12.33
N ARG A 135 -4.60 8.38 -12.25
CA ARG A 135 -3.54 7.80 -11.41
C ARG A 135 -2.14 8.24 -11.85
N THR A 136 -1.91 8.29 -13.15
CA THR A 136 -0.64 8.76 -13.71
C THR A 136 -0.43 10.25 -13.40
N ALA A 137 -1.46 11.08 -13.60
CA ALA A 137 -1.41 12.50 -13.25
C ALA A 137 -1.18 12.71 -11.75
N ALA A 138 -1.89 11.97 -10.89
CA ALA A 138 -1.76 12.08 -9.45
C ALA A 138 -0.33 11.89 -8.96
N ARG A 139 0.42 10.94 -9.53
CA ARG A 139 1.85 10.73 -9.24
C ARG A 139 2.70 11.98 -9.54
N THR A 140 2.41 12.67 -10.63
CA THR A 140 3.09 13.92 -10.98
C THR A 140 2.70 15.06 -10.05
N LEU A 141 1.40 15.19 -9.72
CA LEU A 141 0.90 16.27 -8.85
C LEU A 141 1.45 16.15 -7.43
N GLU A 142 1.46 14.95 -6.85
CA GLU A 142 2.04 14.74 -5.52
C GLU A 142 3.54 15.01 -5.50
N THR A 143 4.25 14.73 -6.60
CA THR A 143 5.69 15.01 -6.71
C THR A 143 5.94 16.52 -6.58
N LYS A 144 5.10 17.35 -7.19
CA LYS A 144 5.17 18.81 -7.07
C LYS A 144 4.89 19.28 -5.64
N ILE A 145 3.86 18.72 -5.00
CA ILE A 145 3.50 19.06 -3.60
C ILE A 145 4.65 18.72 -2.66
N LEU A 146 5.20 17.51 -2.76
CA LEU A 146 6.33 17.06 -1.93
C LEU A 146 7.59 17.90 -2.19
N ALA A 147 7.88 18.22 -3.45
CA ALA A 147 9.04 19.05 -3.79
C ALA A 147 8.97 20.44 -3.14
N ASP A 148 7.79 21.05 -3.08
CA ASP A 148 7.60 22.34 -2.42
C ASP A 148 7.68 22.24 -0.89
N ALA A 149 7.16 21.15 -0.32
CA ALA A 149 7.21 20.90 1.12
C ALA A 149 8.65 20.68 1.65
N MET A 150 9.55 20.14 0.83
CA MET A 150 10.93 19.86 1.24
C MET A 150 11.67 21.09 1.77
N GLN A 151 11.48 22.26 1.16
CA GLN A 151 12.13 23.49 1.64
C GLN A 151 11.63 23.87 3.04
N GLY A 152 10.33 23.73 3.30
CA GLY A 152 9.75 24.01 4.61
C GLY A 152 10.33 23.10 5.71
N TRP A 153 10.49 21.81 5.45
CA TRP A 153 11.12 20.89 6.41
C TRP A 153 12.60 21.20 6.63
N TYR A 154 13.32 21.57 5.59
CA TYR A 154 14.71 22.00 5.71
C TYR A 154 14.84 23.27 6.56
N ASP A 155 14.00 24.27 6.32
CA ASP A 155 14.01 25.52 7.09
C ASP A 155 13.66 25.29 8.56
N GLN A 156 12.70 24.39 8.85
CA GLN A 156 12.36 23.97 10.22
C GLN A 156 13.55 23.29 10.91
N LEU A 157 14.26 22.39 10.21
CA LEU A 157 15.47 21.75 10.74
C LEU A 157 16.54 22.78 11.08
N ILE A 158 16.82 23.72 10.16
CA ILE A 158 17.81 24.78 10.38
C ILE A 158 17.40 25.71 11.53
N ALA A 159 16.11 26.04 11.64
CA ALA A 159 15.58 26.85 12.74
C ALA A 159 15.77 26.15 14.10
N ASN A 160 15.47 24.86 14.20
CA ASN A 160 15.66 24.08 15.44
C ASN A 160 17.14 24.05 15.87
N ILE A 161 18.05 23.81 14.91
CA ILE A 161 19.50 23.83 15.17
C ILE A 161 19.94 25.22 15.66
N LYS A 162 19.47 26.30 15.02
CA LYS A 162 19.76 27.69 15.45
C LYS A 162 19.22 28.02 16.84
N ALA A 163 18.10 27.42 17.23
CA ALA A 163 17.52 27.55 18.56
C ALA A 163 18.25 26.70 19.62
N GLY A 164 19.25 25.91 19.23
CA GLY A 164 20.07 25.09 20.13
C GLY A 164 19.59 23.65 20.29
N ASP A 165 18.53 23.23 19.59
CA ASP A 165 18.11 21.82 19.59
C ASP A 165 18.86 21.04 18.52
N VAL A 166 19.83 20.26 18.98
CA VAL A 166 20.69 19.39 18.15
C VAL A 166 20.51 17.91 18.50
N ARG A 167 19.46 17.56 19.25
CA ARG A 167 19.22 16.18 19.68
C ARG A 167 18.69 15.35 18.52
N THR A 168 19.36 14.24 18.22
CA THR A 168 19.01 13.35 17.09
C THR A 168 18.63 11.94 17.52
N PHE A 169 18.81 11.60 18.80
CA PHE A 169 18.58 10.27 19.34
C PHE A 169 17.92 10.36 20.73
N ASN A 170 17.02 9.41 21.00
CA ASN A 170 16.39 9.23 22.31
C ASN A 170 16.76 7.83 22.84
N GLU A 171 17.66 7.81 23.81
CA GLU A 171 18.27 6.61 24.39
C GLU A 171 17.42 5.94 25.47
N THR A 172 16.33 6.58 25.93
CA THR A 172 15.54 6.15 27.11
C THR A 172 15.03 4.71 27.05
N LYS A 173 14.82 4.17 25.85
CA LYS A 173 14.40 2.78 25.60
C LYS A 173 15.34 2.05 24.63
N TRP A 174 16.62 2.40 24.61
CA TRP A 174 17.61 1.74 23.76
C TRP A 174 17.91 0.29 24.21
N ASP A 175 18.10 0.08 25.51
CA ASP A 175 18.37 -1.25 26.07
C ASP A 175 17.07 -2.06 26.19
N PRO A 176 16.97 -3.26 25.58
CA PRO A 176 15.83 -4.15 25.71
C PRO A 176 15.44 -4.51 27.15
N SER A 177 16.39 -4.44 28.10
CA SER A 177 16.12 -4.65 29.53
C SER A 177 15.12 -3.63 30.10
N THR A 178 14.95 -2.49 29.44
CA THR A 178 14.02 -1.41 29.83
C THR A 178 12.61 -1.57 29.25
N TRP A 179 12.41 -2.55 28.37
CA TRP A 179 11.14 -2.74 27.66
C TRP A 179 10.16 -3.55 28.51
N PRO A 180 8.83 -3.37 28.30
CA PRO A 180 7.86 -4.33 28.82
C PRO A 180 8.14 -5.74 28.29
N ALA A 181 7.87 -6.77 29.10
CA ALA A 181 8.06 -8.17 28.71
C ALA A 181 7.23 -8.57 27.48
N THR A 182 6.09 -7.92 27.24
CA THR A 182 5.30 -8.09 26.01
C THR A 182 4.77 -6.73 25.57
N THR A 183 4.94 -6.41 24.29
CA THR A 183 4.41 -5.18 23.68
C THR A 183 4.11 -5.40 22.20
N LYS A 184 3.24 -4.57 21.62
CA LYS A 184 2.92 -4.58 20.20
C LYS A 184 2.93 -3.16 19.64
N GLY A 185 3.33 -3.01 18.39
CA GLY A 185 3.43 -1.70 17.72
C GLY A 185 3.03 -1.79 16.25
N ALA A 186 2.54 -0.68 15.70
CA ALA A 186 2.30 -0.53 14.27
C ALA A 186 3.07 0.71 13.80
N GLY A 187 4.03 0.52 12.90
CA GLY A 187 4.72 1.60 12.21
C GLY A 187 4.11 1.78 10.83
N PHE A 188 3.75 2.99 10.44
CA PHE A 188 3.13 3.27 9.14
C PHE A 188 3.90 4.33 8.37
N MET A 189 3.74 4.30 7.05
CA MET A 189 4.34 5.23 6.12
C MET A 189 3.46 5.35 4.87
N GLU A 190 3.35 6.55 4.31
CA GLU A 190 2.95 6.72 2.92
C GLU A 190 4.16 6.51 2.02
N ALA A 191 4.39 5.26 1.61
CA ALA A 191 5.43 4.92 0.65
C ALA A 191 5.05 5.43 -0.76
N PRO A 192 5.98 5.53 -1.73
CA PRO A 192 5.66 6.04 -3.07
C PRO A 192 4.48 5.34 -3.74
N ARG A 193 4.31 4.03 -3.49
CA ARG A 193 3.22 3.21 -4.04
C ARG A 193 1.94 3.19 -3.21
N GLY A 194 1.93 3.78 -2.00
CA GLY A 194 0.75 3.88 -1.14
C GLY A 194 1.01 3.62 0.34
N ALA A 195 -0.06 3.33 1.07
CA ALA A 195 -0.02 3.00 2.49
C ALA A 195 0.77 1.72 2.77
N LEU A 196 1.85 1.86 3.54
CA LEU A 196 2.70 0.80 4.06
C LEU A 196 2.53 0.77 5.57
N ALA A 197 2.36 -0.42 6.14
CA ALA A 197 2.44 -0.57 7.58
C ALA A 197 3.08 -1.89 7.99
N HIS A 198 3.84 -1.83 9.08
CA HIS A 198 4.55 -2.93 9.71
C HIS A 198 3.97 -3.11 11.10
N TRP A 199 3.48 -4.31 11.39
CA TRP A 199 3.00 -4.71 12.70
C TRP A 199 4.02 -5.63 13.34
N ILE A 200 4.40 -5.30 14.56
CA ILE A 200 5.38 -6.04 15.34
C ILE A 200 4.77 -6.42 16.69
N VAL A 201 4.97 -7.68 17.09
CA VAL A 201 4.75 -8.17 18.44
C VAL A 201 6.12 -8.53 19.01
N ILE A 202 6.45 -7.98 20.17
CA ILE A 202 7.70 -8.23 20.88
C ILE A 202 7.38 -8.96 22.17
N LYS A 203 8.10 -10.04 22.43
CA LYS A 203 8.02 -10.81 23.66
C LYS A 203 9.44 -11.13 24.17
N ASP A 204 9.67 -10.87 25.45
CA ASP A 204 10.94 -11.11 26.14
C ASP A 204 12.16 -10.54 25.38
N GLY A 205 12.00 -9.31 24.88
CA GLY A 205 13.03 -8.59 24.12
C GLY A 205 13.27 -9.09 22.69
N LYS A 206 12.46 -10.03 22.19
CA LYS A 206 12.56 -10.63 20.84
C LYS A 206 11.31 -10.38 20.02
N ILE A 207 11.46 -10.40 18.69
CA ILE A 207 10.33 -10.37 17.76
C ILE A 207 9.61 -11.72 17.84
N ASP A 208 8.35 -11.68 18.25
CA ASP A 208 7.46 -12.84 18.35
C ASP A 208 6.62 -13.00 17.07
N ASN A 209 6.10 -11.89 16.53
CA ASN A 209 5.47 -11.84 15.22
C ASN A 209 5.84 -10.54 14.49
N TYR A 210 5.98 -10.62 13.17
CA TYR A 210 6.23 -9.48 12.31
C TYR A 210 5.45 -9.66 11.01
N GLN A 211 4.58 -8.71 10.69
CA GLN A 211 3.77 -8.74 9.48
C GLN A 211 3.83 -7.37 8.81
N ALA A 212 4.11 -7.36 7.50
CA ALA A 212 4.17 -6.15 6.69
C ALA A 212 3.08 -6.21 5.62
N VAL A 213 2.18 -5.23 5.65
CA VAL A 213 1.16 -5.03 4.62
C VAL A 213 1.59 -3.87 3.75
N VAL A 214 1.95 -4.19 2.51
CA VAL A 214 2.68 -3.30 1.59
C VAL A 214 1.74 -2.77 0.51
N PRO A 215 1.98 -1.58 -0.08
CA PRO A 215 1.01 -0.98 -1.00
C PRO A 215 0.67 -1.87 -2.21
N SER A 216 1.66 -2.55 -2.77
CA SER A 216 1.41 -3.45 -3.89
C SER A 216 0.66 -4.72 -3.48
N THR A 217 0.69 -5.13 -2.21
CA THR A 217 -0.15 -6.22 -1.68
C THR A 217 -1.63 -5.80 -1.70
N TRP A 218 -1.95 -4.56 -1.33
CA TRP A 218 -3.31 -4.00 -1.46
C TRP A 218 -3.79 -3.99 -2.91
N ASN A 219 -2.96 -3.44 -3.81
CA ASN A 219 -3.39 -3.17 -5.18
C ASN A 219 -3.40 -4.42 -6.08
N ALA A 220 -2.45 -5.33 -5.89
CA ALA A 220 -2.25 -6.52 -6.73
C ALA A 220 -2.71 -7.83 -6.06
N GLY A 221 -3.20 -7.78 -4.81
CA GLY A 221 -3.73 -8.94 -4.10
C GLY A 221 -4.88 -9.59 -4.88
N PRO A 222 -4.99 -10.93 -4.82
CA PRO A 222 -6.01 -11.67 -5.55
C PRO A 222 -7.42 -11.44 -4.95
N ARG A 223 -8.39 -12.20 -5.45
CA ARG A 223 -9.74 -12.26 -4.87
C ARG A 223 -9.69 -12.72 -3.41
N ASP A 224 -10.66 -12.25 -2.63
CA ASP A 224 -10.89 -12.75 -1.27
C ASP A 224 -11.95 -13.86 -1.27
N ALA A 225 -12.34 -14.31 -0.08
CA ALA A 225 -13.34 -15.36 0.14
C ALA A 225 -14.70 -15.07 -0.52
N ASN A 226 -15.03 -13.79 -0.71
CA ASN A 226 -16.28 -13.36 -1.34
C ASN A 226 -16.15 -13.20 -2.86
N GLY A 227 -15.00 -13.54 -3.44
CA GLY A 227 -14.70 -13.34 -4.86
C GLY A 227 -14.49 -11.86 -5.24
N GLN A 228 -14.31 -10.96 -4.25
CA GLN A 228 -14.10 -9.54 -4.54
C GLN A 228 -12.70 -9.32 -5.11
N GLU A 229 -12.65 -8.75 -6.32
CA GLU A 229 -11.43 -8.38 -7.04
C GLU A 229 -10.60 -7.33 -6.30
N GLY A 230 -9.27 -7.46 -6.45
CA GLY A 230 -8.33 -6.38 -6.11
C GLY A 230 -8.33 -5.24 -7.14
N PRO A 231 -7.71 -4.09 -6.82
CA PRO A 231 -7.65 -2.93 -7.71
C PRO A 231 -7.09 -3.21 -9.11
N TYR A 232 -6.06 -4.07 -9.25
CA TYR A 232 -5.48 -4.40 -10.56
C TYR A 232 -6.48 -5.15 -11.45
N GLU A 233 -7.11 -6.19 -10.92
CA GLU A 233 -8.11 -6.98 -11.64
C GLU A 233 -9.32 -6.12 -12.02
N ALA A 234 -9.84 -5.36 -11.06
CA ALA A 234 -10.98 -4.47 -11.26
C ALA A 234 -10.70 -3.38 -12.30
N ALA A 235 -9.47 -2.85 -12.36
CA ALA A 235 -9.08 -1.81 -13.31
C ALA A 235 -8.94 -2.32 -14.75
N LEU A 236 -8.62 -3.61 -14.95
CA LEU A 236 -8.53 -4.21 -16.28
C LEU A 236 -9.88 -4.66 -16.82
N ARG A 237 -10.90 -4.79 -15.96
CA ARG A 237 -12.23 -5.23 -16.36
C ARG A 237 -12.80 -4.33 -17.46
N GLY A 238 -13.26 -4.95 -18.55
CA GLY A 238 -13.90 -4.25 -19.67
C GLY A 238 -12.93 -3.57 -20.65
N HIS A 239 -11.63 -3.75 -20.49
CA HIS A 239 -10.65 -3.31 -21.48
C HIS A 239 -10.87 -4.00 -22.84
N LYS A 240 -10.71 -3.25 -23.92
CA LYS A 240 -10.69 -3.77 -25.29
C LYS A 240 -9.25 -3.79 -25.78
N LEU A 241 -8.78 -4.96 -26.21
CA LEU A 241 -7.46 -5.11 -26.80
C LEU A 241 -7.56 -4.95 -28.31
N HIS A 242 -6.74 -4.06 -28.87
CA HIS A 242 -6.60 -3.95 -30.31
C HIS A 242 -5.94 -5.19 -30.90
N ASP A 243 -4.81 -5.62 -30.32
CA ASP A 243 -4.11 -6.87 -30.65
C ASP A 243 -3.77 -7.63 -29.36
N PRO A 244 -4.40 -8.78 -29.09
CA PRO A 244 -4.08 -9.61 -27.92
C PRO A 244 -2.62 -10.10 -27.85
N LYS A 245 -1.90 -10.15 -28.97
CA LYS A 245 -0.47 -10.51 -29.00
C LYS A 245 0.44 -9.34 -28.59
N GLN A 246 -0.10 -8.12 -28.56
CA GLN A 246 0.59 -6.90 -28.16
C GLN A 246 -0.26 -6.12 -27.14
N PRO A 247 -0.40 -6.63 -25.89
CA PRO A 247 -1.40 -6.15 -24.93
C PRO A 247 -1.04 -4.82 -24.24
N ILE A 248 -0.74 -3.78 -25.03
CA ILE A 248 -0.31 -2.47 -24.53
C ILE A 248 -1.37 -1.81 -23.63
N GLU A 249 -2.65 -2.09 -23.85
CA GLU A 249 -3.74 -1.57 -23.03
C GLU A 249 -3.71 -2.13 -21.61
N ILE A 250 -3.31 -3.39 -21.44
CA ILE A 250 -3.09 -4.01 -20.12
C ILE A 250 -1.90 -3.33 -19.45
N LEU A 251 -0.78 -3.20 -20.18
CA LEU A 251 0.45 -2.62 -19.66
C LEU A 251 0.25 -1.18 -19.19
N ARG A 252 -0.49 -0.35 -19.96
CA ARG A 252 -0.81 1.04 -19.57
C ARG A 252 -1.52 1.11 -18.22
N THR A 253 -2.54 0.28 -18.01
CA THR A 253 -3.28 0.27 -16.74
C THR A 253 -2.43 -0.25 -15.60
N ILE A 254 -1.78 -1.41 -15.77
CA ILE A 254 -0.97 -2.02 -14.71
C ILE A 254 0.22 -1.12 -14.33
N HIS A 255 0.95 -0.58 -15.30
CA HIS A 255 2.07 0.34 -15.02
C HIS A 255 1.61 1.65 -14.37
N SER A 256 0.37 2.10 -14.57
CA SER A 256 -0.13 3.29 -13.88
C SER A 256 -0.18 3.13 -12.36
N PHE A 257 -0.28 1.90 -11.85
CA PHE A 257 -0.18 1.59 -10.42
C PHE A 257 1.25 1.51 -9.89
N ASP A 258 2.25 1.51 -10.78
CA ASP A 258 3.67 1.32 -10.43
C ASP A 258 3.91 0.03 -9.60
N PRO A 259 3.73 -1.17 -10.18
CA PRO A 259 3.85 -2.42 -9.44
C PRO A 259 5.27 -2.68 -8.91
N CYS A 260 5.40 -3.08 -7.65
CA CYS A 260 6.63 -3.67 -7.10
C CYS A 260 6.32 -5.03 -6.49
N ILE A 261 6.57 -6.12 -7.23
CA ILE A 261 6.25 -7.49 -6.77
C ILE A 261 7.21 -7.96 -5.68
N ALA A 262 8.49 -7.57 -5.72
CA ALA A 262 9.43 -7.84 -4.65
C ALA A 262 8.96 -7.23 -3.31
N CYS A 263 8.42 -6.01 -3.36
CA CYS A 263 7.80 -5.36 -2.19
C CYS A 263 6.53 -6.10 -1.74
N ALA A 264 5.78 -6.69 -2.68
CA ALA A 264 4.47 -7.27 -2.41
C ALA A 264 4.54 -8.70 -1.82
N VAL A 265 5.55 -9.49 -2.20
CA VAL A 265 5.78 -10.88 -1.73
C VAL A 265 6.88 -10.95 -0.65
N HIS A 266 7.65 -9.87 -0.44
CA HIS A 266 8.75 -9.82 0.53
C HIS A 266 9.82 -10.89 0.27
N VAL A 267 10.23 -11.06 -0.98
CA VAL A 267 11.18 -12.12 -1.35
C VAL A 267 12.49 -11.95 -0.59
N THR A 268 12.87 -12.95 0.19
CA THR A 268 14.18 -13.07 0.84
C THR A 268 14.86 -14.36 0.40
N ASP A 269 16.12 -14.27 0.00
CA ASP A 269 17.00 -15.42 -0.16
C ASP A 269 17.68 -15.73 1.19
N PRO A 270 17.50 -16.93 1.78
CA PRO A 270 18.19 -17.32 3.01
C PRO A 270 19.72 -17.41 2.84
N ASP A 271 20.21 -17.69 1.63
CA ASP A 271 21.61 -17.98 1.34
C ASP A 271 22.35 -16.80 0.69
N GLY A 272 21.63 -15.70 0.37
CA GLY A 272 22.20 -14.46 -0.16
C GLY A 272 22.67 -14.55 -1.62
N GLU A 273 22.19 -15.51 -2.39
CA GLU A 273 22.52 -15.69 -3.80
C GLU A 273 21.78 -14.66 -4.69
N GLU A 274 22.33 -14.43 -5.89
CA GLU A 274 21.76 -13.50 -6.89
C GLU A 274 20.44 -14.09 -7.46
N LEU A 275 19.30 -13.76 -6.85
CA LEU A 275 17.98 -14.34 -7.17
C LEU A 275 17.56 -14.25 -8.64
N VAL A 276 17.89 -13.16 -9.34
CA VAL A 276 17.56 -12.96 -10.76
C VAL A 276 18.60 -12.09 -11.45
N LYS A 277 19.25 -12.63 -12.49
CA LYS A 277 20.10 -11.86 -13.43
C LYS A 277 19.37 -11.68 -14.76
N VAL A 278 18.78 -10.51 -15.00
CA VAL A 278 18.18 -10.18 -16.30
C VAL A 278 19.24 -9.63 -17.23
N LYS A 279 19.66 -10.42 -18.22
CA LYS A 279 20.43 -9.91 -19.37
C LYS A 279 19.46 -9.38 -20.42
N ILE A 280 19.44 -8.06 -20.58
CA ILE A 280 18.81 -7.41 -21.72
C ILE A 280 19.78 -7.56 -22.90
N LYS A 281 19.30 -8.15 -24.00
CA LYS A 281 19.98 -8.13 -25.31
C LYS A 281 19.54 -6.91 -26.10
#